data_AF-A0A6L4AIZ1-F1
#
_entry.id   AF-A0A6L4AIZ1-F1
#
_cell.length_a   1.000
_cell.length_b   1.000
_cell.length_c   1.000
_cell.angle_alpha   90.00
_cell.angle_beta   90.00
_cell.angle_gamma   90.00
#
_symmetry.space_group_name_H-M   'P 1'
#
loop_
_entity.id
_entity.type
_entity.pdbx_description
1 polymer ?
#
loop_
_entity_poly.entity_id
_entity_poly.type
_entity_poly.pdbx_seq_one_letter_code
_entity_poly.pdbx_strand_id
1 'polypeptide(L)'
;MPQSIKTQVREFCTAAGQPFSYDIARNVYIWFGMLWGLPIPLVTITLHYVFLSALNHASPLAEILTTPIQWFFMVHPLLFGTLFGILGSVRKEKERQVAALIDELQVLSTCDPLTGLSNRRNFTTIFNDELARLS
;
A
#
# COMPACT_ATOMS: atom_id res chain seq x y z
N MET A 1 0.82 20.74 0.99
CA MET A 1 -0.47 21.26 0.47
C MET A 1 -1.47 20.10 0.43
N PRO A 2 -2.72 20.28 0.85
CA PRO A 2 -3.73 19.23 0.73
C PRO A 2 -3.90 18.89 -0.76
N GLN A 3 -3.58 17.66 -1.16
CA GLN A 3 -3.77 17.23 -2.53
C GLN A 3 -5.27 17.24 -2.86
N SER A 4 -5.63 17.84 -4.00
CA SER A 4 -7.00 17.82 -4.50
C SER A 4 -7.47 16.37 -4.74
N ILE A 5 -8.74 16.07 -4.47
CA ILE A 5 -9.36 14.76 -4.75
C ILE A 5 -9.10 14.34 -6.21
N LYS A 6 -9.11 15.29 -7.15
CA LYS A 6 -8.81 15.03 -8.56
C LYS A 6 -7.41 14.44 -8.76
N THR A 7 -6.43 14.93 -8.00
CA THR A 7 -5.05 14.45 -8.04
C THR A 7 -4.97 13.02 -7.51
N GLN A 8 -5.62 12.73 -6.38
CA GLN A 8 -5.63 11.39 -5.78
C GLN A 8 -6.29 10.36 -6.71
N VAL A 9 -7.43 10.70 -7.32
CA VAL A 9 -8.10 9.83 -8.30
C VAL A 9 -7.21 9.58 -9.51
N ARG A 10 -6.53 10.60 -10.02
CA ARG A 10 -5.60 10.45 -11.15
C ARG A 10 -4.41 9.55 -10.80
N GLU A 11 -3.83 9.73 -9.62
CA GLU A 11 -2.73 8.89 -9.13
C GLU A 11 -3.19 7.42 -9.01
N PHE A 12 -4.39 7.19 -8.47
CA PHE A 12 -4.98 5.87 -8.37
C PHE A 12 -5.21 5.23 -9.75
N CYS A 13 -5.83 5.95 -10.69
CA CYS A 13 -6.06 5.45 -12.06
C CYS A 13 -4.74 5.15 -12.78
N THR A 14 -3.71 5.97 -12.56
CA THR A 14 -2.37 5.76 -13.13
C THR A 14 -1.72 4.52 -12.55
N ALA A 15 -1.82 4.34 -11.23
CA ALA A 15 -1.36 3.14 -10.54
C ALA A 15 -2.11 1.88 -11.00
N ALA A 16 -3.41 1.98 -11.28
CA ALA A 16 -4.21 0.86 -11.77
C ALA A 16 -3.72 0.31 -13.13
N GLY A 17 -3.00 1.11 -13.92
CA GLY A 17 -2.36 0.67 -15.16
C GLY A 17 -0.98 0.02 -14.97
N GLN A 18 -0.40 0.03 -13.77
CA GLN A 18 0.94 -0.49 -13.54
C GLN A 18 0.94 -2.01 -13.30
N PRO A 19 1.88 -2.78 -13.89
CA PRO A 19 1.98 -4.23 -13.67
C PRO A 19 2.16 -4.62 -12.20
N PHE A 20 2.87 -3.78 -11.42
CA PHE A 20 3.12 -4.02 -10.00
C PHE A 20 1.82 -4.04 -9.16
N SER A 21 0.75 -3.40 -9.62
CA SER A 21 -0.54 -3.35 -8.92
C SER A 21 -1.21 -4.71 -8.80
N TYR A 22 -0.83 -5.67 -9.65
CA TYR A 22 -1.42 -7.00 -9.72
C TYR A 22 -0.38 -8.12 -9.51
N ASP A 23 0.86 -7.76 -9.15
CA ASP A 23 1.91 -8.73 -8.85
C ASP A 23 1.76 -9.26 -7.41
N ILE A 24 1.01 -10.35 -7.26
CA ILE A 24 0.67 -10.97 -5.97
C ILE A 24 1.92 -11.34 -5.15
N ALA A 25 3.03 -11.69 -5.80
CA ALA A 25 4.25 -12.11 -5.11
C ALA A 25 5.06 -10.92 -4.59
N ARG A 26 5.11 -9.82 -5.33
CA ARG A 26 5.92 -8.65 -4.98
C ARG A 26 5.16 -7.55 -4.24
N ASN A 27 3.84 -7.53 -4.38
CA ASN A 27 2.98 -6.51 -3.79
C ASN A 27 2.24 -7.08 -2.57
N VAL A 28 2.86 -6.95 -1.40
CA VAL A 28 2.31 -7.43 -0.11
C VAL A 28 0.95 -6.81 0.23
N TYR A 29 0.62 -5.65 -0.34
CA TYR A 29 -0.68 -5.01 -0.12
C TYR A 29 -1.83 -5.82 -0.68
N ILE A 30 -1.60 -6.65 -1.70
CA ILE A 30 -2.64 -7.55 -2.22
C ILE A 30 -3.02 -8.57 -1.14
N TRP A 31 -2.04 -9.18 -0.47
CA TRP A 31 -2.28 -10.08 0.66
C TRP A 31 -2.96 -9.39 1.82
N PHE A 32 -2.51 -8.17 2.15
CA PHE A 32 -3.18 -7.35 3.15
C PHE A 32 -4.64 -7.11 2.79
N GLY A 33 -4.93 -6.70 1.56
CA GLY A 33 -6.30 -6.47 1.08
C GLY A 33 -7.16 -7.71 1.12
N MET A 34 -6.65 -8.86 0.67
CA MET A 34 -7.38 -10.13 0.74
C MET A 34 -7.71 -10.53 2.18
N LEU A 35 -6.71 -10.50 3.07
CA LEU A 35 -6.90 -10.83 4.48
C LEU A 35 -7.84 -9.85 5.17
N TRP A 36 -7.77 -8.56 4.82
CA TRP A 36 -8.64 -7.53 5.35
C TRP A 36 -10.07 -7.61 4.80
N GLY A 37 -10.25 -8.19 3.60
CA GLY A 37 -11.56 -8.42 3.01
C GLY A 37 -12.28 -9.67 3.52
N LEU A 38 -11.56 -10.65 4.08
CA LEU A 38 -12.11 -11.92 4.60
C LEU A 38 -13.13 -11.78 5.75
N PRO A 39 -13.01 -10.83 6.70
CA PRO A 39 -14.00 -10.65 7.74
C PRO A 39 -15.42 -10.43 7.23
N ILE A 40 -15.58 -9.80 6.05
CA ILE A 40 -16.89 -9.51 5.46
C ILE A 40 -17.66 -10.81 5.17
N PRO A 41 -17.21 -11.71 4.28
CA PRO A 41 -17.90 -12.96 4.02
C PRO A 41 -17.98 -13.85 5.26
N LEU A 42 -16.98 -13.81 6.15
CA LEU A 42 -17.01 -14.62 7.37
C LEU A 42 -18.17 -14.21 8.28
N VAL A 43 -18.31 -12.91 8.56
CA VAL A 43 -19.40 -12.39 9.40
C VAL A 43 -20.76 -12.63 8.74
N THR A 44 -20.89 -12.39 7.42
CA THR A 44 -22.18 -12.55 6.74
C THR A 44 -22.61 -14.01 6.65
N ILE A 45 -21.69 -14.94 6.42
CA ILE A 45 -21.96 -16.38 6.40
C ILE A 45 -22.32 -16.86 7.80
N THR A 46 -21.55 -16.49 8.82
CA THR A 46 -21.82 -16.91 10.21
C THR A 46 -23.18 -16.40 10.68
N LEU A 47 -23.51 -15.12 10.43
CA LEU A 47 -24.80 -14.56 10.82
C LEU A 47 -25.95 -15.24 10.10
N HIS A 48 -25.82 -15.50 8.80
CA HIS A 48 -26.84 -16.19 8.02
C HIS A 48 -27.03 -17.64 8.50
N TYR A 49 -25.94 -18.34 8.80
CA TYR A 49 -25.95 -19.69 9.34
C TYR A 49 -26.66 -19.77 10.69
N VAL A 50 -26.33 -18.87 11.62
CA VAL A 50 -26.97 -18.81 12.94
C VAL A 50 -28.47 -18.55 12.81
N PHE A 51 -28.87 -17.65 11.91
CA PHE A 51 -30.28 -17.34 11.69
C PHE A 51 -31.08 -18.53 11.13
N LEU A 52 -30.56 -19.19 10.09
CA LEU A 52 -31.21 -20.36 9.50
C LEU A 52 -31.26 -21.56 10.47
N SER A 53 -30.19 -21.73 11.25
CA SER A 53 -30.14 -22.78 12.28
C SER A 53 -31.17 -22.52 13.39
N ALA A 54 -31.37 -21.26 13.80
CA ALA A 54 -32.40 -20.90 14.76
C ALA A 54 -33.83 -21.14 14.24
N LEU A 55 -34.02 -21.12 12.93
CA LEU A 55 -35.29 -21.45 12.26
C LEU A 55 -35.46 -22.95 11.96
N ASN A 56 -34.57 -23.82 12.48
CA ASN A 56 -34.56 -25.27 12.25
C ASN A 56 -34.56 -25.68 10.75
N HIS A 57 -33.90 -24.91 9.88
CA HIS A 57 -33.70 -25.34 8.50
C HIS A 57 -32.80 -26.58 8.45
N ALA A 58 -33.18 -27.56 7.61
CA ALA A 58 -32.50 -28.85 7.54
C ALA A 58 -31.07 -28.78 6.98
N SER A 59 -30.75 -27.76 6.16
CA SER A 59 -29.45 -27.62 5.50
C SER A 59 -29.01 -26.15 5.34
N PRO A 60 -28.71 -25.44 6.44
CA PRO A 60 -28.37 -24.01 6.41
C PRO A 60 -27.21 -23.67 5.46
N LEU A 61 -26.19 -24.53 5.36
CA LEU A 61 -25.05 -24.32 4.47
C LEU A 61 -25.42 -24.40 2.99
N ALA A 62 -26.31 -25.32 2.60
CA ALA A 62 -26.74 -25.43 1.21
C ALA A 62 -27.51 -24.19 0.78
N GLU A 63 -28.37 -23.68 1.67
CA GLU A 63 -29.17 -22.48 1.44
C GLU A 63 -28.30 -21.22 1.31
N ILE A 64 -27.30 -21.06 2.18
CA ILE A 64 -26.29 -20.00 2.09
C ILE A 64 -25.60 -20.00 0.73
N LEU A 65 -25.17 -21.16 0.23
CA LEU A 65 -24.50 -21.28 -1.06
C LEU A 65 -25.43 -20.99 -2.25
N THR A 66 -26.73 -21.22 -2.10
CA THR A 66 -27.72 -20.86 -3.13
C THR A 66 -28.17 -19.40 -3.07
N THR A 67 -27.79 -18.67 -2.02
CA THR A 67 -28.21 -17.29 -1.80
C THR A 67 -27.36 -16.31 -2.62
N PRO A 68 -27.92 -15.59 -3.61
CA PRO A 68 -27.14 -14.72 -4.51
C PRO A 68 -26.34 -13.63 -3.78
N ILE A 69 -26.89 -13.07 -2.71
CA ILE A 69 -26.21 -12.00 -1.96
C ILE A 69 -24.94 -12.49 -1.24
N GLN A 70 -24.84 -13.78 -0.90
CA GLN A 70 -23.63 -14.32 -0.28
C GLN A 70 -22.47 -14.40 -1.27
N TRP A 71 -22.75 -14.66 -2.54
CA TRP A 71 -21.73 -14.58 -3.61
C TRP A 71 -21.14 -13.17 -3.74
N PHE A 72 -21.96 -12.14 -3.59
CA PHE A 72 -21.49 -10.76 -3.57
C PHE A 72 -20.51 -10.53 -2.41
N PHE A 73 -20.82 -11.01 -1.20
CA PHE A 73 -19.91 -10.91 -0.05
C PHE A 73 -18.63 -11.74 -0.23
N MET A 74 -18.71 -12.92 -0.83
CA MET A 74 -17.54 -13.78 -1.09
C MET A 74 -16.53 -13.18 -2.07
N VAL A 75 -16.95 -12.24 -2.93
CA VAL A 75 -16.07 -11.55 -3.88
C VAL A 75 -15.24 -10.44 -3.20
N HIS A 76 -15.58 -10.01 -1.99
CA HIS A 76 -14.92 -8.88 -1.31
C HIS A 76 -13.41 -9.05 -1.10
N PRO A 77 -12.88 -10.21 -0.68
CA PRO A 77 -11.44 -10.42 -0.58
C PRO A 77 -10.70 -10.13 -1.90
N LEU A 78 -11.28 -10.49 -3.04
CA LEU A 78 -10.69 -10.23 -4.35
C LEU A 78 -10.76 -8.73 -4.71
N LEU A 79 -11.89 -8.08 -4.44
CA LEU A 79 -12.03 -6.63 -4.64
C LEU A 79 -11.05 -5.85 -3.77
N PHE A 80 -10.88 -6.25 -2.51
CA PHE A 80 -9.98 -5.56 -1.59
C PHE A 80 -8.53 -5.85 -1.97
N GLY A 81 -8.20 -7.10 -2.34
CA GLY A 81 -6.87 -7.44 -2.85
C GLY A 81 -6.46 -6.58 -4.04
N THR A 82 -7.36 -6.36 -5.00
CA THR A 82 -7.08 -5.51 -6.17
C THR A 82 -6.96 -4.03 -5.79
N LEU A 83 -7.88 -3.48 -5.00
CA LEU A 83 -7.83 -2.08 -4.54
C LEU A 83 -6.55 -1.79 -3.75
N PHE A 84 -6.18 -2.67 -2.81
CA PHE A 84 -4.97 -2.52 -2.02
C PHE A 84 -3.71 -2.78 -2.85
N GLY A 85 -3.74 -3.66 -3.85
CA GLY A 85 -2.65 -3.81 -4.82
C GLY A 85 -2.36 -2.49 -5.54
N ILE A 86 -3.40 -1.81 -6.04
CA ILE A 86 -3.28 -0.49 -6.67
C ILE A 86 -2.71 0.54 -5.68
N LEU A 87 -3.21 0.57 -4.44
CA LEU A 87 -2.67 1.44 -3.38
C LEU A 87 -1.20 1.13 -3.08
N GLY A 88 -0.79 -0.13 -3.14
CA GLY A 88 0.61 -0.55 -3.00
C GLY A 88 1.51 0.08 -4.06
N SER A 89 1.05 0.18 -5.30
CA SER A 89 1.75 0.89 -6.38
C SER A 89 1.83 2.40 -6.14
N VAL A 90 0.73 3.02 -5.70
CA VAL A 90 0.73 4.44 -5.32
C VAL A 90 1.76 4.68 -4.21
N ARG A 91 1.74 3.84 -3.16
CA ARG A 91 2.66 3.96 -2.04
C ARG A 91 4.12 3.79 -2.47
N LYS A 92 4.42 2.79 -3.30
CA LYS A 92 5.77 2.57 -3.85
C LYS A 92 6.28 3.79 -4.60
N GLU A 93 5.44 4.42 -5.40
CA GLU A 93 5.81 5.64 -6.13
C GLU A 93 6.04 6.82 -5.18
N LYS A 94 5.22 6.96 -4.14
CA LYS A 94 5.44 8.00 -3.11
C LYS A 94 6.73 7.78 -2.33
N GLU A 95 7.05 6.54 -1.96
CA GLU A 95 8.31 6.21 -1.30
C GLU A 95 9.51 6.54 -2.19
N ARG A 96 9.41 6.28 -3.51
CA ARG A 96 10.43 6.70 -4.49
C ARG A 96 10.60 8.22 -4.53
N GLN A 97 9.50 8.97 -4.57
CA GLN A 97 9.54 10.45 -4.60
C GLN A 97 10.15 11.03 -3.32
N VAL A 98 9.78 10.47 -2.16
CA VAL A 98 10.35 10.88 -0.87
C VAL A 98 11.85 10.61 -0.82
N ALA A 99 12.29 9.42 -1.26
CA ALA A 99 13.71 9.08 -1.31
C ALA A 99 14.49 10.05 -2.23
N ALA A 100 13.94 10.39 -3.39
CA ALA A 100 14.55 11.34 -4.32
C ALA A 100 14.66 12.75 -3.72
N LEU A 101 13.63 13.22 -3.01
CA LEU A 101 13.66 14.52 -2.32
C LEU A 101 14.67 14.55 -1.17
N ILE A 102 14.83 13.44 -0.44
CA ILE A 102 15.84 13.32 0.61
C ILE A 102 17.24 13.40 -0.01
N ASP A 103 17.49 12.72 -1.13
CA ASP A 103 18.76 12.76 -1.84
C ASP A 103 19.08 14.19 -2.35
N GLU A 104 18.09 14.87 -2.93
CA GLU A 104 18.24 16.27 -3.38
C GLU A 104 18.54 17.22 -2.22
N LEU A 105 17.81 17.10 -1.11
CA LEU A 105 18.07 17.85 0.12
C LEU A 105 19.46 17.58 0.68
N GLN A 106 19.90 16.32 0.65
CA GLN A 106 21.22 15.94 1.10
C GLN A 106 22.29 16.66 0.26
N VAL A 107 22.19 16.60 -1.07
CA VAL A 107 23.11 17.29 -2.00
C VAL A 107 23.13 18.80 -1.72
N LEU A 108 21.98 19.45 -1.62
CA LEU A 108 21.88 20.89 -1.31
C LEU A 108 22.45 21.24 0.07
N SER A 109 22.33 20.33 1.04
CA SER A 109 22.86 20.55 2.40
C SER A 109 24.36 20.32 2.51
N THR A 110 24.96 19.56 1.59
CA THR A 110 26.40 19.26 1.55
C THR A 110 27.16 20.13 0.57
N CYS A 111 26.50 20.73 -0.41
CA CYS A 111 27.12 21.60 -1.41
C CYS A 111 26.78 23.07 -1.16
N ASP A 112 27.70 23.94 -1.50
CA ASP A 112 27.49 25.38 -1.55
C ASP A 112 26.64 25.72 -2.79
N PRO A 113 25.52 26.45 -2.64
CA PRO A 113 24.56 26.68 -3.73
C PRO A 113 25.09 27.58 -4.86
N LEU A 114 26.16 28.36 -4.63
CA LEU A 114 26.76 29.25 -5.63
C LEU A 114 27.82 28.54 -6.47
N THR A 115 28.58 27.63 -5.86
CA THR A 115 29.73 26.98 -6.50
C THR A 115 29.52 25.51 -6.82
N GLY A 116 28.50 24.86 -6.25
CA GLY A 116 28.27 23.42 -6.37
C GLY A 116 29.32 22.55 -5.66
N LEU A 117 30.33 23.17 -5.03
CA LEU A 117 31.38 22.50 -4.28
C LEU A 117 30.90 22.09 -2.90
N SER A 118 31.53 21.09 -2.29
CA SER A 118 31.25 20.72 -0.90
C SER A 118 31.35 21.95 0.01
N ASN A 119 30.31 22.19 0.80
CA ASN A 119 30.32 23.29 1.75
C ASN A 119 31.34 23.03 2.88
N ARG A 120 31.67 24.11 3.58
CA ARG A 120 32.67 24.08 4.66
C ARG A 120 32.35 23.05 5.72
N ARG A 121 31.08 22.88 6.09
CA ARG A 121 30.66 21.94 7.14
C ARG A 121 30.97 20.50 6.73
N ASN A 122 30.57 20.11 5.52
CA ASN A 122 30.81 18.78 4.99
C ASN A 122 32.32 18.50 4.81
N PHE A 123 33.09 19.49 4.31
CA PHE A 123 34.53 19.37 4.19
C PHE A 123 35.22 19.13 5.55
N THR A 124 34.82 19.89 6.56
CA THR A 124 35.44 19.77 7.91
C THR A 124 35.14 18.41 8.54
N THR A 125 33.93 17.87 8.34
CA THR A 125 33.57 16.53 8.83
C THR A 125 34.42 15.45 8.16
N ILE A 126 34.51 15.44 6.82
CA ILE A 126 35.30 14.45 6.08
C ILE A 126 36.79 14.55 6.45
N PHE A 127 37.32 15.77 6.58
CA PHE A 127 38.71 15.98 6.93
C PHE A 127 39.04 15.46 8.34
N ASN A 128 38.15 15.67 9.32
CA ASN A 128 38.33 15.14 10.67
C ASN A 128 38.24 13.61 10.71
N ASP A 129 37.32 13.01 9.96
CA ASP A 129 37.19 11.54 9.87
C ASP A 129 38.44 10.90 9.25
N GLU A 130 39.01 11.51 8.21
CA GLU A 130 40.25 11.02 7.59
C GLU A 130 41.46 11.17 8.53
N LEU A 131 41.54 12.27 9.28
CA LEU A 131 42.57 12.42 10.32
C LEU A 131 42.47 11.35 11.42
N ALA A 132 41.24 11.00 11.83
CA ALA A 132 41.00 9.95 12.83
C ALA A 132 41.28 8.53 12.31
N ARG A 133 41.24 8.30 10.99
CA ARG A 133 41.65 7.03 10.37
C ARG A 133 43.16 6.85 10.29
N LEU A 134 43.91 7.95 10.24
CA LEU A 134 45.36 7.97 10.10
C LEU A 134 46.11 7.99 11.45
N SER A 135 45.42 8.27 12.55
CA SER A 135 45.95 8.22 13.93
C SER A 135 45.81 6.83 14.55
#